data_AF-A0A7W0JCT7-F1
#
_entry.id   AF-A0A7W0JCT7-F1
#
_cell.length_a   1.000
_cell.length_b   1.000
_cell.length_c   1.000
_cell.angle_alpha   90.00
_cell.angle_beta   90.00
_cell.angle_gamma   90.00
#
_symmetry.space_group_name_H-M   'P 1'
#
loop_
_entity.id
_entity.type
_entity.pdbx_description
1 polymer ?
#
loop_
_entity_poly.entity_id
_entity_poly.type
_entity_poly.pdbx_seq_one_letter_code
_entity_poly.pdbx_strand_id
1 'polypeptide(L)'
;MLMPALLPERLSLYEAAESEERLLDLLEKNHSDLIYFFEACCDDETWCDTHPLFIKKIIDWITSQILSGILRVDLAKIAAKALQKHYYNLKSFVPKNIFFELEDDLVAINSLLFQGISPSFYDLIRTNCFEMNKIKASLKPTRSFEFKIIQEYIYTGEVKELWRLEESQILRVLQLARFYQLQDLSKDCEELYLRYISINNYMDYMAFSQQQNLMLIREKCCALSNSLQSALIFTSLGAQDLACEFTVSTATTLDELKAWAKYVTHFIAGSQVMEDLDLILILQQCPRLRSVDVGKTREFSNHMLQLQRFKELVLSGCRWLQDQTFKKLVAAFPQLEKLDLTSCSQITSMGWGELTKLPRLNSLILANCDALDDESFGLILASARHLRELVLSECRGLTKVGFHALATSKQPFDLLVLGRTEVVDADLLEITSNIRSLNSLDLTRCQNLTERGIFDALKNTISLNEVCLTHTAIGEKALSTLKQLKPQLKFII
;
A
#
# COMPACT_ATOMS: atom_id res chain seq x y z
N MET A 1 -18.67 -24.43 -36.82
CA MET A 1 -19.40 -23.41 -36.05
C MET A 1 -18.57 -22.13 -36.05
N LEU A 2 -19.14 -20.93 -36.19
CA LEU A 2 -18.34 -19.69 -36.05
C LEU A 2 -17.89 -19.57 -34.59
N MET A 3 -16.65 -19.16 -34.34
CA MET A 3 -16.14 -18.97 -32.98
C MET A 3 -16.32 -17.50 -32.55
N PRO A 4 -16.31 -17.21 -31.23
CA PRO A 4 -16.33 -15.83 -30.73
C PRO A 4 -15.22 -14.98 -31.37
N ALA A 5 -15.53 -13.73 -31.72
CA ALA A 5 -14.62 -12.86 -32.47
C ALA A 5 -13.29 -12.56 -31.75
N LEU A 6 -13.28 -12.60 -30.41
CA LEU A 6 -12.12 -12.27 -29.57
C LEU A 6 -11.47 -13.51 -28.94
N LEU A 7 -11.56 -14.67 -29.61
CA LEU A 7 -11.00 -15.90 -29.09
C LEU A 7 -9.45 -15.85 -29.02
N PRO A 8 -8.83 -16.11 -27.85
CA PRO A 8 -7.38 -16.19 -27.73
C PRO A 8 -6.76 -17.24 -28.67
N GLU A 9 -5.60 -16.94 -29.26
CA GLU A 9 -4.94 -17.81 -30.27
C GLU A 9 -4.71 -19.25 -29.78
N ARG A 10 -4.40 -19.44 -28.49
CA ARG A 10 -4.22 -20.77 -27.89
C ARG A 10 -5.49 -21.63 -27.90
N LEU A 11 -6.66 -21.02 -28.06
CA LEU A 11 -7.97 -21.71 -28.10
C LEU A 11 -8.43 -21.98 -29.55
N SER A 12 -7.65 -21.61 -30.57
CA SER A 12 -7.95 -21.92 -31.98
C SER A 12 -8.13 -23.42 -32.25
N LEU A 13 -7.52 -24.30 -31.44
CA LEU A 13 -7.71 -25.75 -31.54
C LEU A 13 -9.16 -26.21 -31.36
N TYR A 14 -10.00 -25.40 -30.71
CA TYR A 14 -11.42 -25.68 -30.50
C TYR A 14 -12.29 -25.34 -31.73
N GLU A 15 -11.75 -24.65 -32.75
CA GLU A 15 -12.44 -24.38 -34.02
C GLU A 15 -12.85 -25.66 -34.76
N ALA A 16 -12.13 -26.76 -34.53
CA ALA A 16 -12.41 -28.06 -35.11
C ALA A 16 -13.67 -28.74 -34.55
N ALA A 17 -14.32 -28.18 -33.53
CA ALA A 17 -15.54 -28.74 -32.97
C ALA A 17 -16.72 -28.67 -33.95
N GLU A 18 -17.30 -29.83 -34.26
CA GLU A 18 -18.39 -29.97 -35.24
C GLU A 18 -19.77 -29.56 -34.68
N SER A 19 -19.92 -29.50 -33.35
CA SER A 19 -21.16 -29.13 -32.66
C SER A 19 -20.88 -28.42 -31.32
N GLU A 20 -21.88 -27.70 -30.80
CA GLU A 20 -21.85 -27.09 -29.47
C GLU A 20 -21.63 -28.12 -28.34
N GLU A 21 -22.29 -29.28 -28.44
CA GLU A 21 -22.13 -30.35 -27.45
C GLU A 21 -20.69 -30.86 -27.44
N ARG A 22 -20.12 -31.08 -28.62
CA ARG A 22 -18.73 -31.53 -28.74
C ARG A 22 -17.75 -30.47 -28.24
N LEU A 23 -18.03 -29.19 -28.52
CA LEU A 23 -17.21 -28.08 -28.02
C LEU A 23 -17.22 -28.04 -26.49
N LEU A 24 -18.40 -28.15 -25.88
CA LEU A 24 -18.54 -28.14 -24.42
C LEU A 24 -17.77 -29.31 -23.78
N ASP A 25 -17.92 -30.53 -24.31
CA ASP A 25 -17.19 -31.73 -23.85
C ASP A 25 -15.65 -31.56 -23.91
N LEU A 26 -15.15 -30.80 -24.89
CA LEU A 26 -13.72 -30.53 -25.04
C LEU A 26 -13.25 -29.46 -24.05
N LEU A 27 -14.04 -28.40 -23.85
CA LEU A 27 -13.73 -27.31 -22.94
C LEU A 27 -13.77 -27.76 -21.48
N GLU A 28 -14.75 -28.58 -21.08
CA GLU A 28 -14.90 -29.06 -19.70
C GLU A 28 -13.67 -29.84 -19.19
N LYS A 29 -12.87 -30.42 -20.09
CA LYS A 29 -11.63 -31.14 -19.74
C LYS A 29 -10.51 -30.22 -19.27
N ASN A 30 -10.57 -28.93 -19.62
CA ASN A 30 -9.59 -27.94 -19.19
C ASN A 30 -10.29 -26.68 -18.67
N HIS A 31 -10.40 -26.58 -17.34
CA HIS A 31 -11.10 -25.48 -16.68
C HIS A 31 -10.55 -24.10 -17.06
N SER A 32 -9.23 -23.98 -17.31
CA SER A 32 -8.66 -22.71 -17.77
C SER A 32 -9.26 -22.34 -19.13
N ASP A 33 -9.16 -23.25 -20.10
CA ASP A 33 -9.59 -22.99 -21.48
C ASP A 33 -11.09 -22.68 -21.55
N LEU A 34 -11.94 -23.40 -20.80
CA LEU A 34 -13.37 -23.10 -20.69
C LEU A 34 -13.63 -21.68 -20.18
N ILE A 35 -12.89 -21.23 -19.17
CA ILE A 35 -13.12 -19.90 -18.54
C ILE A 35 -12.69 -18.77 -19.48
N TYR A 36 -11.56 -18.92 -20.17
CA TYR A 36 -11.12 -17.94 -21.17
C TYR A 36 -11.98 -17.96 -22.43
N PHE A 37 -12.50 -19.14 -22.81
CA PHE A 37 -13.51 -19.24 -23.87
C PHE A 37 -14.80 -18.52 -23.46
N PHE A 38 -15.28 -18.74 -22.23
CA PHE A 38 -16.45 -18.06 -21.68
C PHE A 38 -16.29 -16.54 -21.64
N GLU A 39 -15.12 -16.03 -21.22
CA GLU A 39 -14.82 -14.61 -21.26
C GLU A 39 -14.94 -14.03 -22.67
N ALA A 40 -14.34 -14.70 -23.66
CA ALA A 40 -14.44 -14.30 -25.07
C ALA A 40 -15.89 -14.35 -25.59
N CYS A 41 -16.68 -15.34 -25.15
CA CYS A 41 -18.11 -15.39 -25.47
C CYS A 41 -18.87 -14.21 -24.89
N CYS A 42 -18.64 -13.85 -23.63
CA CYS A 42 -19.32 -12.73 -22.99
C CYS A 42 -19.01 -11.39 -23.68
N ASP A 43 -17.78 -11.22 -24.19
CA ASP A 43 -17.38 -10.04 -24.93
C ASP A 43 -17.90 -10.00 -26.39
N ASP A 44 -18.49 -11.08 -26.88
CA ASP A 44 -19.14 -11.16 -28.19
C ASP A 44 -20.67 -11.25 -28.04
N GLU A 45 -21.33 -10.10 -28.05
CA GLU A 45 -22.80 -10.02 -27.91
C GLU A 45 -23.53 -10.86 -28.98
N THR A 46 -23.01 -10.87 -30.21
CA THR A 46 -23.63 -11.64 -31.30
C THR A 46 -23.58 -13.13 -31.02
N TRP A 47 -22.49 -13.60 -30.42
CA TRP A 47 -22.33 -14.99 -30.03
C TRP A 47 -23.28 -15.40 -28.91
N CYS A 48 -23.45 -14.54 -27.91
CA CYS A 48 -24.39 -14.77 -26.82
C CYS A 48 -25.84 -14.87 -27.33
N ASP A 49 -26.22 -14.04 -28.30
CA ASP A 49 -27.55 -14.05 -28.90
C ASP A 49 -27.79 -15.28 -29.78
N THR A 50 -26.77 -15.75 -30.50
CA THR A 50 -26.90 -16.95 -31.36
C THR A 50 -26.82 -18.26 -30.59
N HIS A 51 -26.14 -18.31 -29.43
CA HIS A 51 -25.91 -19.54 -28.64
C HIS A 51 -26.36 -19.42 -27.16
N PRO A 52 -27.60 -19.02 -26.86
CA PRO A 52 -28.05 -18.74 -25.50
C PRO A 52 -28.05 -19.99 -24.60
N LEU A 53 -28.37 -21.17 -25.16
CA LEU A 53 -28.36 -22.43 -24.40
C LEU A 53 -26.94 -22.87 -24.03
N PHE A 54 -25.97 -22.62 -24.91
CA PHE A 54 -24.57 -22.92 -24.66
C PHE A 54 -24.02 -22.06 -23.51
N ILE A 55 -24.26 -20.75 -23.57
CA ILE A 55 -23.85 -19.82 -22.51
C ILE A 55 -24.48 -20.17 -21.18
N LYS A 56 -25.78 -20.49 -21.18
CA LYS A 56 -26.47 -20.93 -19.96
C LYS A 56 -25.83 -22.18 -19.36
N LYS A 57 -25.54 -23.21 -20.17
CA LYS A 57 -24.88 -24.44 -19.71
C LYS A 57 -23.51 -24.16 -19.09
N ILE A 58 -22.72 -23.27 -19.69
CA ILE A 58 -21.43 -22.86 -19.14
C ILE A 58 -21.60 -22.15 -17.79
N ILE A 59 -22.52 -21.18 -17.69
CA ILE A 59 -22.77 -20.46 -16.43
C ILE A 59 -23.20 -21.44 -15.32
N ASP A 60 -24.11 -22.36 -15.63
CA ASP A 60 -24.58 -23.40 -14.70
C ASP A 60 -23.41 -24.30 -14.26
N TRP A 61 -22.57 -24.74 -15.21
CA TRP A 61 -21.40 -25.56 -14.94
C TRP A 61 -20.40 -24.82 -14.02
N ILE A 62 -19.98 -23.60 -14.39
CA ILE A 62 -19.02 -22.81 -13.59
C ILE A 62 -19.56 -22.58 -12.17
N THR A 63 -20.85 -22.22 -12.06
CA THR A 63 -21.53 -21.98 -10.77
C THR A 63 -21.54 -23.24 -9.89
N SER A 64 -21.71 -24.42 -10.49
CA SER A 64 -21.64 -25.70 -9.78
C SER A 64 -20.20 -26.06 -9.36
N GLN A 65 -19.22 -25.87 -10.25
CA GLN A 65 -17.82 -26.22 -9.98
C GLN A 65 -17.19 -25.37 -8.87
N ILE A 66 -17.53 -24.08 -8.80
CA ILE A 66 -17.06 -23.22 -7.70
C ILE A 66 -17.73 -23.60 -6.38
N LEU A 67 -19.04 -23.89 -6.38
CA LEU A 67 -19.76 -24.27 -5.17
C LEU A 67 -19.28 -25.61 -4.60
N SER A 68 -18.88 -26.55 -5.47
CA SER A 68 -18.28 -27.84 -5.09
C SER A 68 -16.79 -27.74 -4.73
N GLY A 69 -16.19 -26.55 -4.77
CA GLY A 69 -14.78 -26.33 -4.44
C GLY A 69 -13.78 -26.91 -5.44
N ILE A 70 -14.24 -27.33 -6.63
CA ILE A 70 -13.42 -27.93 -7.69
C ILE A 70 -12.74 -26.84 -8.53
N LEU A 71 -13.45 -25.75 -8.84
CA LEU A 71 -12.91 -24.64 -9.62
C LEU A 71 -11.95 -23.78 -8.78
N ARG A 72 -10.77 -23.49 -9.34
CA ARG A 72 -9.80 -22.60 -8.70
C ARG A 72 -10.33 -21.17 -8.58
N VAL A 73 -9.98 -20.50 -7.49
CA VAL A 73 -10.47 -19.15 -7.15
C VAL A 73 -10.05 -18.10 -8.17
N ASP A 74 -8.83 -18.20 -8.71
CA ASP A 74 -8.32 -17.29 -9.73
C ASP A 74 -9.12 -17.38 -11.04
N LEU A 75 -9.53 -18.58 -11.44
CA LEU A 75 -10.40 -18.78 -12.62
C LEU A 75 -11.83 -18.31 -12.36
N ALA A 76 -12.36 -18.60 -11.17
CA ALA A 76 -13.67 -18.11 -10.74
C ALA A 76 -13.76 -16.58 -10.78
N LYS A 77 -12.69 -15.88 -10.36
CA LYS A 77 -12.59 -14.41 -10.43
C LYS A 77 -12.72 -13.90 -11.88
N ILE A 78 -12.08 -14.55 -12.84
CA ILE A 78 -12.16 -14.18 -14.26
C ILE A 78 -13.61 -14.33 -14.75
N ALA A 79 -14.21 -15.51 -14.54
CA ALA A 79 -15.59 -15.77 -14.97
C ALA A 79 -16.61 -14.83 -14.30
N ALA A 80 -16.47 -14.57 -13.00
CA ALA A 80 -17.36 -13.66 -12.30
C ALA A 80 -17.26 -12.22 -12.83
N LYS A 81 -16.05 -11.74 -13.15
CA LYS A 81 -15.85 -10.42 -13.76
C LYS A 81 -16.44 -10.31 -15.17
N ALA A 82 -16.24 -11.33 -16.01
CA ALA A 82 -16.84 -11.39 -17.34
C ALA A 82 -18.37 -11.36 -17.25
N LEU A 83 -18.95 -12.14 -16.32
CA LEU A 83 -20.39 -12.19 -16.10
C LEU A 83 -20.94 -10.88 -15.53
N GLN A 84 -20.23 -10.23 -14.60
CA GLN A 84 -20.62 -8.95 -14.00
C GLN A 84 -20.65 -7.84 -15.05
N LYS A 85 -19.60 -7.74 -15.89
CA LYS A 85 -19.48 -6.75 -16.97
C LYS A 85 -20.68 -6.79 -17.93
N HIS A 86 -21.18 -7.99 -18.22
CA HIS A 86 -22.27 -8.22 -19.19
C HIS A 86 -23.58 -8.67 -18.53
N TYR A 87 -23.75 -8.39 -17.24
CA TYR A 87 -24.83 -8.98 -16.45
C TYR A 87 -26.23 -8.64 -16.98
N TYR A 88 -26.45 -7.42 -17.48
CA TYR A 88 -27.78 -7.03 -17.98
C TYR A 88 -28.26 -7.89 -19.15
N ASN A 89 -27.34 -8.32 -20.01
CA ASN A 89 -27.61 -9.20 -21.16
C ASN A 89 -27.76 -10.65 -20.72
N LEU A 90 -26.97 -11.07 -19.73
CA LEU A 90 -26.87 -12.46 -19.29
C LEU A 90 -27.77 -12.84 -18.10
N LYS A 91 -28.43 -11.88 -17.44
CA LYS A 91 -29.18 -12.07 -16.18
C LYS A 91 -30.23 -13.18 -16.22
N SER A 92 -30.82 -13.45 -17.38
CA SER A 92 -31.82 -14.52 -17.58
C SER A 92 -31.20 -15.91 -17.49
N PHE A 93 -29.89 -16.03 -17.72
CA PHE A 93 -29.12 -17.27 -17.66
C PHE A 93 -28.43 -17.49 -16.32
N VAL A 94 -28.41 -16.49 -15.42
CA VAL A 94 -27.70 -16.58 -14.14
C VAL A 94 -28.57 -17.30 -13.08
N PRO A 95 -28.19 -18.51 -12.63
CA PRO A 95 -28.97 -19.25 -11.64
C PRO A 95 -28.82 -18.64 -10.25
N LYS A 96 -29.90 -18.68 -9.46
CA LYS A 96 -29.87 -18.39 -8.03
C LYS A 96 -29.84 -19.72 -7.26
N ASN A 97 -28.67 -20.10 -6.77
CA ASN A 97 -28.40 -21.44 -6.25
C ASN A 97 -28.13 -21.50 -4.75
N ILE A 98 -28.02 -20.35 -4.07
CA ILE A 98 -27.86 -20.24 -2.62
C ILE A 98 -28.82 -19.18 -2.07
N PHE A 99 -29.13 -19.28 -0.78
CA PHE A 99 -29.89 -18.27 -0.04
C PHE A 99 -29.08 -17.69 1.10
N PHE A 100 -29.15 -16.37 1.28
CA PHE A 100 -28.68 -15.71 2.49
C PHE A 100 -29.83 -15.34 3.40
N GLU A 101 -29.73 -15.76 4.66
CA GLU A 101 -30.66 -15.39 5.71
C GLU A 101 -30.19 -14.09 6.38
N LEU A 102 -30.93 -13.01 6.11
CA LEU A 102 -30.72 -11.69 6.69
C LEU A 102 -31.53 -11.55 8.00
N GLU A 103 -31.46 -10.40 8.66
CA GLU A 103 -32.29 -10.14 9.85
C GLU A 103 -33.78 -10.22 9.55
N ASP A 104 -34.18 -9.68 8.40
CA ASP A 104 -35.55 -9.36 8.02
C ASP A 104 -36.01 -10.00 6.70
N ASP A 105 -35.14 -10.73 6.01
CA ASP A 105 -35.42 -11.30 4.68
C ASP A 105 -34.60 -12.57 4.38
N LEU A 106 -35.00 -13.32 3.36
CA LEU A 106 -34.26 -14.46 2.80
C LEU A 106 -34.00 -14.21 1.31
N VAL A 107 -32.75 -13.94 0.95
CA VAL A 107 -32.40 -13.49 -0.40
C VAL A 107 -31.70 -14.61 -1.18
N ALA A 108 -32.23 -14.92 -2.37
CA ALA A 108 -31.60 -15.88 -3.28
C ALA A 108 -30.52 -15.20 -4.14
N ILE A 109 -29.34 -15.81 -4.23
CA ILE A 109 -28.13 -15.27 -4.86
C ILE A 109 -27.44 -16.30 -5.76
N ASN A 110 -26.54 -15.82 -6.64
CA ASN A 110 -25.66 -16.63 -7.46
C ASN A 110 -24.29 -16.78 -6.78
N SER A 111 -23.87 -18.03 -6.52
CA SER A 111 -22.64 -18.29 -5.78
C SER A 111 -21.36 -17.94 -6.56
N LEU A 112 -21.38 -17.94 -7.89
CA LEU A 112 -20.21 -17.58 -8.70
C LEU A 112 -19.89 -16.10 -8.54
N LEU A 113 -20.86 -15.21 -8.71
CA LEU A 113 -20.66 -13.77 -8.58
C LEU A 113 -20.21 -13.39 -7.17
N PHE A 114 -20.88 -13.89 -6.13
CA PHE A 114 -20.52 -13.56 -4.75
C PHE A 114 -19.10 -14.03 -4.38
N GLN A 115 -18.75 -15.28 -4.70
CA GLN A 115 -17.43 -15.83 -4.38
C GLN A 115 -16.31 -15.27 -5.28
N GLY A 116 -16.62 -14.95 -6.54
CA GLY A 116 -15.65 -14.45 -7.51
C GLY A 116 -15.35 -12.96 -7.36
N ILE A 117 -16.33 -12.14 -6.95
CA ILE A 117 -16.14 -10.70 -6.76
C ILE A 117 -15.61 -10.36 -5.37
N SER A 118 -16.00 -11.11 -4.32
CA SER A 118 -15.64 -10.81 -2.93
C SER A 118 -14.91 -11.97 -2.25
N PRO A 119 -13.66 -11.76 -1.77
CA PRO A 119 -12.97 -12.74 -0.94
C PRO A 119 -13.72 -13.11 0.35
N SER A 120 -14.35 -12.14 1.01
CA SER A 120 -15.13 -12.41 2.23
C SER A 120 -16.32 -13.35 1.95
N PHE A 121 -17.02 -13.15 0.82
CA PHE A 121 -18.10 -14.05 0.44
C PHE A 121 -17.60 -15.41 -0.05
N TYR A 122 -16.40 -15.49 -0.64
CA TYR A 122 -15.72 -16.75 -0.92
C TYR A 122 -15.60 -17.61 0.35
N ASP A 123 -14.96 -17.06 1.39
CA ASP A 123 -14.74 -17.77 2.65
C ASP A 123 -16.06 -18.12 3.35
N LEU A 124 -17.01 -17.18 3.36
CA LEU A 124 -18.31 -17.38 3.96
C LEU A 124 -19.09 -18.54 3.31
N ILE A 125 -19.21 -18.54 1.98
CA ILE A 125 -19.97 -19.57 1.24
C ILE A 125 -19.27 -20.92 1.37
N ARG A 126 -17.94 -20.95 1.28
CA ARG A 126 -17.17 -22.19 1.46
C ARG A 126 -17.43 -22.81 2.84
N THR A 127 -17.35 -22.01 3.90
CA THR A 127 -17.52 -22.49 5.28
C THR A 127 -18.97 -22.91 5.59
N ASN A 128 -19.95 -22.13 5.14
CA ASN A 128 -21.35 -22.33 5.55
C ASN A 128 -22.17 -23.20 4.60
N CYS A 129 -21.81 -23.26 3.32
CA CYS A 129 -22.58 -23.98 2.32
C CYS A 129 -21.85 -25.26 1.87
N PHE A 130 -20.61 -25.14 1.39
CA PHE A 130 -19.88 -26.30 0.87
C PHE A 130 -19.56 -27.32 1.98
N GLU A 131 -18.88 -26.90 3.04
CA GLU A 131 -18.43 -27.81 4.11
C GLU A 131 -19.58 -28.42 4.90
N MET A 132 -20.70 -27.69 5.01
CA MET A 132 -21.89 -28.16 5.72
C MET A 132 -22.91 -28.86 4.81
N ASN A 133 -22.64 -28.97 3.50
CA ASN A 133 -23.59 -29.45 2.49
C ASN A 133 -24.97 -28.76 2.57
N LYS A 134 -24.95 -27.43 2.72
CA LYS A 134 -26.14 -26.56 2.82
C LYS A 134 -26.20 -25.61 1.63
N ILE A 135 -27.40 -25.15 1.31
CA ILE A 135 -27.66 -24.09 0.31
C ILE A 135 -28.05 -22.76 0.97
N LYS A 136 -27.84 -22.62 2.28
CA LYS A 136 -28.21 -21.45 3.08
C LYS A 136 -27.03 -21.01 3.95
N ALA A 137 -26.77 -19.71 4.02
CA ALA A 137 -25.83 -19.12 4.98
C ALA A 137 -26.47 -17.92 5.70
N SER A 138 -26.12 -17.72 6.97
CA SER A 138 -26.65 -16.62 7.78
C SER A 138 -25.73 -15.41 7.72
N LEU A 139 -26.32 -14.22 7.53
CA LEU A 139 -25.62 -12.93 7.49
C LEU A 139 -26.08 -11.97 8.59
N LYS A 140 -26.81 -12.44 9.61
CA LYS A 140 -27.27 -11.59 10.73
C LYS A 140 -26.05 -10.99 11.46
N PRO A 141 -26.01 -9.67 11.74
CA PRO A 141 -27.12 -8.71 11.76
C PRO A 141 -27.28 -7.84 10.48
N THR A 142 -26.97 -8.34 9.29
CA THR A 142 -27.18 -7.59 8.03
C THR A 142 -28.66 -7.48 7.68
N ARG A 143 -29.14 -6.27 7.36
CA ARG A 143 -30.51 -5.98 6.92
C ARG A 143 -30.67 -6.00 5.41
N SER A 144 -31.91 -6.22 4.96
CA SER A 144 -32.27 -6.37 3.54
C SER A 144 -32.00 -5.13 2.69
N PHE A 145 -32.19 -3.93 3.23
CA PHE A 145 -32.02 -2.68 2.47
C PHE A 145 -30.57 -2.50 2.01
N GLU A 146 -29.62 -2.52 2.95
CA GLU A 146 -28.20 -2.34 2.63
C GLU A 146 -27.66 -3.54 1.85
N PHE A 147 -28.13 -4.76 2.15
CA PHE A 147 -27.72 -5.95 1.40
C PHE A 147 -28.14 -5.89 -0.08
N LYS A 148 -29.31 -5.32 -0.41
CA LYS A 148 -29.73 -5.17 -1.81
C LYS A 148 -28.78 -4.28 -2.61
N ILE A 149 -28.16 -3.28 -1.97
CA ILE A 149 -27.15 -2.40 -2.59
C ILE A 149 -25.85 -3.17 -2.83
N ILE A 150 -25.39 -3.94 -1.84
CA ILE A 150 -24.24 -4.85 -1.98
C ILE A 150 -24.48 -5.88 -3.10
N GLN A 151 -25.70 -6.43 -3.13
CA GLN A 151 -26.13 -7.38 -4.15
C GLN A 151 -26.09 -6.72 -5.53
N GLU A 152 -26.73 -5.57 -5.72
CA GLU A 152 -26.71 -4.82 -6.99
C GLU A 152 -25.27 -4.67 -7.48
N TYR A 153 -24.37 -4.12 -6.66
CA TYR A 153 -22.96 -3.96 -7.01
C TYR A 153 -22.27 -5.28 -7.41
N ILE A 154 -22.47 -6.36 -6.66
CA ILE A 154 -21.86 -7.67 -7.00
C ILE A 154 -22.35 -8.17 -8.37
N TYR A 155 -23.59 -7.88 -8.73
CA TYR A 155 -24.16 -8.30 -10.00
C TYR A 155 -23.77 -7.41 -11.18
N THR A 156 -23.74 -6.09 -11.01
CA THR A 156 -23.60 -5.12 -12.11
C THR A 156 -22.24 -4.42 -12.17
N GLY A 157 -21.47 -4.45 -11.08
CA GLY A 157 -20.23 -3.69 -10.92
C GLY A 157 -20.44 -2.22 -10.54
N GLU A 158 -21.68 -1.74 -10.48
CA GLU A 158 -22.03 -0.34 -10.18
C GLU A 158 -23.38 -0.25 -9.46
N VAL A 159 -23.60 0.82 -8.69
CA VAL A 159 -24.91 1.10 -8.05
C VAL A 159 -25.41 2.46 -8.55
N LYS A 160 -26.39 2.45 -9.47
CA LYS A 160 -26.79 3.67 -10.21
C LYS A 160 -27.40 4.75 -9.32
N GLU A 161 -28.06 4.35 -8.25
CA GLU A 161 -28.77 5.25 -7.33
C GLU A 161 -28.04 5.47 -6.01
N LEU A 162 -26.75 5.10 -5.92
CA LEU A 162 -25.96 5.25 -4.69
C LEU A 162 -25.94 6.69 -4.16
N TRP A 163 -25.95 7.67 -5.06
CA TRP A 163 -25.98 9.10 -4.74
C TRP A 163 -27.28 9.56 -4.07
N ARG A 164 -28.38 8.79 -4.14
CA ARG A 164 -29.66 9.14 -3.50
C ARG A 164 -29.71 8.77 -2.02
N LEU A 165 -28.79 7.94 -1.54
CA LEU A 165 -28.77 7.46 -0.16
C LEU A 165 -28.53 8.60 0.82
N GLU A 166 -29.15 8.55 1.99
CA GLU A 166 -28.87 9.48 3.08
C GLU A 166 -27.53 9.16 3.75
N GLU A 167 -27.01 10.10 4.54
CA GLU A 167 -25.71 9.95 5.23
C GLU A 167 -25.63 8.64 6.03
N SER A 168 -26.64 8.34 6.86
CA SER A 168 -26.66 7.12 7.67
C SER A 168 -26.71 5.82 6.85
N GLN A 169 -27.27 5.89 5.63
CA GLN A 169 -27.35 4.75 4.71
C GLN A 169 -26.02 4.53 4.00
N ILE A 170 -25.40 5.61 3.50
CA ILE A 170 -24.07 5.53 2.88
C ILE A 170 -23.07 4.95 3.87
N LEU A 171 -23.11 5.38 5.14
CA LEU A 171 -22.20 4.85 6.15
C LEU A 171 -22.38 3.34 6.36
N ARG A 172 -23.62 2.85 6.45
CA ARG A 172 -23.89 1.42 6.62
C ARG A 172 -23.46 0.60 5.41
N VAL A 173 -23.68 1.11 4.20
CA VAL A 173 -23.20 0.48 2.96
C VAL A 173 -21.68 0.48 2.91
N LEU A 174 -21.01 1.59 3.27
CA LEU A 174 -19.55 1.68 3.36
C LEU A 174 -18.98 0.63 4.32
N GLN A 175 -19.58 0.48 5.51
CA GLN A 175 -19.16 -0.53 6.49
C GLN A 175 -19.28 -1.95 5.93
N LEU A 176 -20.39 -2.27 5.25
CA LEU A 176 -20.58 -3.58 4.61
C LEU A 176 -19.63 -3.79 3.43
N ALA A 177 -19.43 -2.78 2.58
CA ALA A 177 -18.52 -2.85 1.44
C ALA A 177 -17.09 -3.16 1.92
N ARG A 178 -16.64 -2.51 3.00
CA ARG A 178 -15.34 -2.81 3.62
C ARG A 178 -15.30 -4.21 4.23
N PHE A 179 -16.34 -4.61 4.97
CA PHE A 179 -16.44 -5.94 5.58
C PHE A 179 -16.38 -7.06 4.51
N TYR A 180 -17.07 -6.86 3.40
CA TYR A 180 -17.08 -7.77 2.26
C TYR A 180 -15.94 -7.53 1.26
N GLN A 181 -14.97 -6.67 1.58
CA GLN A 181 -13.79 -6.39 0.74
C GLN A 181 -14.12 -5.94 -0.70
N LEU A 182 -15.20 -5.17 -0.86
CA LEU A 182 -15.63 -4.54 -2.11
C LEU A 182 -14.97 -3.16 -2.23
N GLN A 183 -13.75 -3.11 -2.76
CA GLN A 183 -12.90 -1.91 -2.72
C GLN A 183 -13.48 -0.72 -3.49
N ASP A 184 -13.95 -0.93 -4.73
CA ASP A 184 -14.46 0.20 -5.52
C ASP A 184 -15.76 0.75 -4.94
N LEU A 185 -16.69 -0.12 -4.51
CA LEU A 185 -17.90 0.33 -3.81
C LEU A 185 -17.59 1.08 -2.51
N SER A 186 -16.59 0.62 -1.74
CA SER A 186 -16.13 1.34 -0.54
C SER A 186 -15.64 2.75 -0.91
N LYS A 187 -14.90 2.87 -2.02
CA LYS A 187 -14.40 4.16 -2.49
C LYS A 187 -15.54 5.07 -2.95
N ASP A 188 -16.48 4.56 -3.73
CA ASP A 188 -17.67 5.31 -4.19
C ASP A 188 -18.50 5.82 -3.00
N CYS A 189 -18.65 5.00 -1.96
CA CYS A 189 -19.32 5.41 -0.74
C CYS A 189 -18.55 6.50 0.01
N GLU A 190 -17.22 6.39 0.15
CA GLU A 190 -16.38 7.43 0.78
C GLU A 190 -16.48 8.76 0.01
N GLU A 191 -16.42 8.73 -1.32
CA GLU A 191 -16.54 9.92 -2.18
C GLU A 191 -17.90 10.62 -2.01
N LEU A 192 -19.00 9.86 -1.98
CA LEU A 192 -20.32 10.39 -1.71
C LEU A 192 -20.45 10.94 -0.29
N TYR A 193 -19.80 10.30 0.69
CA TYR A 193 -19.81 10.74 2.08
C TYR A 193 -19.20 12.14 2.25
N LEU A 194 -18.26 12.53 1.39
CA LEU A 194 -17.58 13.84 1.46
C LEU A 194 -18.54 15.03 1.37
N ARG A 195 -19.73 14.88 0.77
CA ARG A 195 -20.70 15.97 0.61
C ARG A 195 -21.30 16.47 1.92
N TYR A 196 -21.20 15.69 2.99
CA TYR A 196 -21.69 16.05 4.32
C TYR A 196 -20.63 16.80 5.16
N ILE A 197 -19.40 16.83 4.68
CA ILE A 197 -18.28 17.45 5.38
C ILE A 197 -18.19 18.93 5.00
N SER A 198 -18.18 19.77 6.02
CA SER A 198 -18.13 21.22 5.94
C SER A 198 -17.15 21.78 6.96
N ILE A 199 -16.86 23.07 6.85
CA ILE A 199 -15.97 23.78 7.78
C ILE A 199 -16.51 23.81 9.23
N ASN A 200 -17.80 23.56 9.42
CA ASN A 200 -18.45 23.60 10.74
C ASN A 200 -18.43 22.25 11.46
N ASN A 201 -18.20 21.14 10.74
CA ASN A 201 -18.30 19.79 11.28
C ASN A 201 -17.09 18.89 10.96
N TYR A 202 -16.12 19.36 10.16
CA TYR A 202 -14.97 18.55 9.73
C TYR A 202 -14.19 17.91 10.90
N MET A 203 -14.20 18.54 12.07
CA MET A 203 -13.57 18.02 13.29
C MET A 203 -14.12 16.63 13.67
N ASP A 204 -15.44 16.48 13.66
CA ASP A 204 -16.12 15.23 14.02
C ASP A 204 -15.86 14.16 12.96
N TYR A 205 -15.90 14.53 11.67
CA TYR A 205 -15.59 13.61 10.57
C TYR A 205 -14.12 13.18 10.56
N MET A 206 -13.19 14.05 10.96
CA MET A 206 -11.79 13.70 11.08
C MET A 206 -11.57 12.69 12.20
N ALA A 207 -12.17 12.93 13.38
CA ALA A 207 -12.14 12.01 14.50
C ALA A 207 -12.73 10.63 14.13
N PHE A 208 -13.87 10.64 13.45
CA PHE A 208 -14.55 9.45 12.96
C PHE A 208 -13.72 8.68 11.94
N SER A 209 -13.20 9.36 10.92
CA SER A 209 -12.40 8.76 9.86
C SER A 209 -11.07 8.21 10.34
N GLN A 210 -10.47 8.81 11.38
CA GLN A 210 -9.30 8.27 12.06
C GLN A 210 -9.60 6.97 12.80
N GLN A 211 -10.79 6.82 13.40
CA GLN A 211 -11.20 5.58 14.07
C GLN A 211 -11.53 4.46 13.08
N GLN A 212 -12.13 4.81 11.93
CA GLN A 212 -12.61 3.85 10.93
C GLN A 212 -11.61 3.57 9.78
N ASN A 213 -10.44 4.23 9.80
CA ASN A 213 -9.43 4.16 8.74
C ASN A 213 -9.96 4.57 7.35
N LEU A 214 -10.63 5.72 7.29
CA LEU A 214 -11.24 6.29 6.07
C LEU A 214 -10.38 7.44 5.54
N MET A 215 -9.53 7.15 4.56
CA MET A 215 -8.46 8.06 4.14
C MET A 215 -9.00 9.28 3.37
N LEU A 216 -9.95 9.09 2.45
CA LEU A 216 -10.48 10.21 1.65
C LEU A 216 -11.19 11.24 2.53
N ILE A 217 -11.92 10.77 3.54
CA ILE A 217 -12.59 11.63 4.52
C ILE A 217 -11.56 12.44 5.31
N ARG A 218 -10.48 11.81 5.79
CA ARG A 218 -9.40 12.53 6.49
C ARG A 218 -8.74 13.58 5.61
N GLU A 219 -8.44 13.25 4.36
CA GLU A 219 -7.83 14.20 3.42
C GLU A 219 -8.72 15.42 3.18
N LYS A 220 -10.03 15.20 3.02
CA LYS A 220 -11.02 16.29 2.92
C LYS A 220 -11.04 17.15 4.18
N CYS A 221 -11.02 16.54 5.37
CA CYS A 221 -10.98 17.24 6.64
C CYS A 221 -9.68 18.05 6.82
N CYS A 222 -8.52 17.48 6.48
CA CYS A 222 -7.24 18.20 6.46
C CYS A 222 -7.30 19.41 5.52
N ALA A 223 -7.82 19.24 4.29
CA ALA A 223 -7.94 20.34 3.34
C ALA A 223 -8.83 21.48 3.86
N LEU A 224 -9.95 21.16 4.53
CA LEU A 224 -10.81 22.15 5.17
C LEU A 224 -10.10 22.84 6.34
N SER A 225 -9.44 22.08 7.22
CA SER A 225 -8.65 22.62 8.33
C SER A 225 -7.58 23.59 7.83
N ASN A 226 -6.84 23.20 6.79
CA ASN A 226 -5.74 24.00 6.25
C ASN A 226 -6.26 25.26 5.52
N SER A 227 -7.49 25.23 5.00
CA SER A 227 -8.12 26.40 4.37
C SER A 227 -8.47 27.53 5.37
N LEU A 228 -8.54 27.22 6.67
CA LEU A 228 -8.83 28.17 7.73
C LEU A 228 -7.64 29.08 8.09
N GLN A 229 -6.47 28.91 7.46
CA GLN A 229 -5.24 29.64 7.77
C GLN A 229 -4.83 29.51 9.26
N SER A 230 -5.14 28.39 9.91
CA SER A 230 -4.59 28.07 11.22
C SER A 230 -3.07 27.89 11.12
N ALA A 231 -2.35 28.12 12.22
CA ALA A 231 -0.93 27.81 12.31
C ALA A 231 -0.65 26.30 12.39
N LEU A 232 -1.71 25.49 12.53
CA LEU A 232 -1.70 24.03 12.43
C LEU A 232 -2.02 23.58 11.01
N ILE A 233 -1.12 22.82 10.43
CA ILE A 233 -1.32 22.19 9.12
C ILE A 233 -1.42 20.68 9.34
N PHE A 234 -2.54 20.09 8.95
CA PHE A 234 -2.75 18.66 9.05
C PHE A 234 -2.50 17.97 7.71
N THR A 235 -1.81 16.83 7.76
CA THR A 235 -1.54 16.01 6.57
C THR A 235 -1.85 14.55 6.89
N SER A 236 -2.66 13.90 6.05
CA SER A 236 -2.90 12.46 6.12
C SER A 236 -1.73 11.75 5.44
N LEU A 237 -0.95 10.97 6.19
CA LEU A 237 0.23 10.25 5.68
C LEU A 237 -0.08 8.80 5.30
N GLY A 238 -1.30 8.32 5.59
CA GLY A 238 -1.73 6.97 5.26
C GLY A 238 -3.03 6.57 5.97
N ALA A 239 -3.23 5.26 6.14
CA ALA A 239 -4.47 4.71 6.68
C ALA A 239 -4.73 5.06 8.16
N GLN A 240 -3.66 5.30 8.93
CA GLN A 240 -3.74 5.59 10.38
C GLN A 240 -2.86 6.76 10.82
N ASP A 241 -2.02 7.29 9.93
CA ASP A 241 -1.05 8.31 10.29
C ASP A 241 -1.56 9.70 9.94
N LEU A 242 -1.67 10.52 10.98
CA LEU A 242 -1.97 11.93 10.92
C LEU A 242 -0.75 12.73 11.38
N ALA A 243 -0.24 13.56 10.46
CA ALA A 243 0.77 14.56 10.75
C ALA A 243 0.14 15.91 11.09
N CYS A 244 0.75 16.60 12.05
CA CYS A 244 0.43 17.96 12.42
C CYS A 244 1.71 18.78 12.38
N GLU A 245 1.78 19.73 11.46
CA GLU A 245 2.82 20.74 11.41
C GLU A 245 2.37 21.97 12.21
N PHE A 246 3.22 22.39 13.13
CA PHE A 246 2.93 23.41 14.12
C PHE A 246 3.89 24.59 13.90
N THR A 247 3.41 25.63 13.22
CA THR A 247 4.29 26.71 12.74
C THR A 247 4.53 27.82 13.78
N VAL A 248 3.51 28.17 14.56
CA VAL A 248 3.54 29.25 15.55
C VAL A 248 2.80 28.80 16.82
N SER A 249 3.39 29.05 17.98
CA SER A 249 2.74 28.78 19.26
C SER A 249 1.90 29.95 19.73
N THR A 250 0.60 29.70 19.92
CA THR A 250 -0.39 30.63 20.49
C THR A 250 -1.35 29.85 21.37
N ALA A 251 -2.05 30.52 22.30
CA ALA A 251 -3.04 29.83 23.15
C ALA A 251 -4.11 29.08 22.32
N THR A 252 -4.58 29.68 21.21
CA THR A 252 -5.57 29.04 20.32
C THR A 252 -5.04 27.80 19.63
N THR A 253 -3.82 27.84 19.09
CA THR A 253 -3.20 26.69 18.39
C THR A 253 -2.87 25.56 19.37
N LEU A 254 -2.52 25.87 20.61
CA LEU A 254 -2.33 24.88 21.66
C LEU A 254 -3.64 24.20 22.06
N ASP A 255 -4.74 24.96 22.17
CA ASP A 255 -6.05 24.39 22.48
C ASP A 255 -6.60 23.53 21.32
N GLU A 256 -6.37 23.97 20.08
CA GLU A 256 -6.61 23.14 18.90
C GLU A 256 -5.78 21.85 18.97
N LEU A 257 -4.46 21.92 19.17
CA LEU A 257 -3.60 20.74 19.25
C LEU A 257 -4.02 19.78 20.38
N LYS A 258 -4.43 20.30 21.55
CA LYS A 258 -4.99 19.49 22.65
C LYS A 258 -6.20 18.70 22.20
N ALA A 259 -7.12 19.30 21.44
CA ALA A 259 -8.29 18.61 20.92
C ALA A 259 -7.91 17.43 20.00
N TRP A 260 -6.75 17.54 19.32
CA TRP A 260 -6.25 16.55 18.37
C TRP A 260 -5.23 15.56 18.93
N ALA A 261 -4.73 15.76 20.15
CA ALA A 261 -3.61 15.00 20.72
C ALA A 261 -3.78 13.47 20.67
N LYS A 262 -5.02 12.97 20.83
CA LYS A 262 -5.34 11.53 20.75
C LYS A 262 -5.16 10.90 19.36
N TYR A 263 -5.10 11.71 18.31
CA TYR A 263 -5.06 11.29 16.92
C TYR A 263 -3.72 11.56 16.24
N VAL A 264 -2.98 12.58 16.69
CA VAL A 264 -1.68 12.94 16.11
C VAL A 264 -0.68 11.80 16.30
N THR A 265 -0.04 11.42 15.19
CA THR A 265 0.99 10.37 15.14
C THR A 265 2.35 10.94 14.77
N HIS A 266 2.37 11.99 13.96
CA HIS A 266 3.57 12.65 13.49
C HIS A 266 3.45 14.13 13.84
N PHE A 267 4.44 14.67 14.55
CA PHE A 267 4.50 16.08 14.88
C PHE A 267 5.64 16.73 14.11
N ILE A 268 5.39 17.85 13.45
CA ILE A 268 6.40 18.61 12.70
C ILE A 268 6.50 20.01 13.33
N ALA A 269 7.68 20.31 13.87
CA ALA A 269 7.93 21.56 14.55
C ALA A 269 8.33 22.67 13.57
N GLY A 270 7.65 23.81 13.66
CA GLY A 270 8.13 25.06 13.08
C GLY A 270 9.43 25.54 13.76
N SER A 271 10.08 26.53 13.15
CA SER A 271 11.48 26.87 13.44
C SER A 271 11.85 27.23 14.90
N GLN A 272 10.88 27.60 15.75
CA GLN A 272 11.08 28.07 17.12
C GLN A 272 10.08 27.49 18.15
N VAL A 273 9.22 26.55 17.77
CA VAL A 273 8.07 26.19 18.63
C VAL A 273 8.45 25.27 19.80
N MET A 274 9.61 24.60 19.72
CA MET A 274 10.04 23.60 20.71
C MET A 274 10.48 24.19 22.06
N GLU A 275 10.58 25.51 22.19
CA GLU A 275 10.83 26.20 23.48
C GLU A 275 9.56 26.36 24.32
N ASP A 276 8.37 26.15 23.73
CA ASP A 276 7.10 26.28 24.44
C ASP A 276 6.84 25.05 25.34
N LEU A 277 6.81 25.28 26.65
CA LEU A 277 6.56 24.24 27.65
C LEU A 277 5.15 23.65 27.55
N ASP A 278 4.14 24.44 27.24
CA ASP A 278 2.75 23.97 27.13
C ASP A 278 2.62 23.02 25.93
N LEU A 279 3.28 23.34 24.81
CA LEU A 279 3.38 22.43 23.67
C LEU A 279 3.99 21.09 24.08
N ILE A 280 5.10 21.10 24.81
CA ILE A 280 5.80 19.88 25.23
C ILE A 280 4.91 19.03 26.14
N LEU A 281 4.16 19.65 27.06
CA LEU A 281 3.19 18.97 27.91
C LEU A 281 2.06 18.31 27.10
N ILE A 282 1.58 18.97 26.03
CA ILE A 282 0.57 18.39 25.13
C ILE A 282 1.15 17.18 24.39
N LEU A 283 2.35 17.30 23.83
CA LEU A 283 3.00 16.22 23.08
C LEU A 283 3.28 14.99 23.95
N GLN A 284 3.59 15.17 25.23
CA GLN A 284 3.71 14.06 26.19
C GLN A 284 2.39 13.30 26.40
N GLN A 285 1.25 13.97 26.22
CA GLN A 285 -0.08 13.38 26.37
C GLN A 285 -0.60 12.74 25.07
N CYS A 286 0.07 12.92 23.93
CA CYS A 286 -0.29 12.29 22.66
C CYS A 286 -0.02 10.77 22.72
N PRO A 287 -1.06 9.91 22.85
CA PRO A 287 -0.87 8.48 23.11
C PRO A 287 -0.39 7.70 21.88
N ARG A 288 -0.52 8.28 20.69
CA ARG A 288 -0.15 7.68 19.41
C ARG A 288 1.06 8.34 18.75
N LEU A 289 1.71 9.29 19.44
CA LEU A 289 2.86 9.99 18.89
C LEU A 289 3.99 8.99 18.62
N ARG A 290 4.33 8.88 17.33
CA ARG A 290 5.31 7.94 16.79
C ARG A 290 6.51 8.69 16.22
N SER A 291 6.29 9.83 15.59
CA SER A 291 7.33 10.60 14.92
C SER A 291 7.35 12.05 15.40
N VAL A 292 8.55 12.56 15.61
CA VAL A 292 8.80 13.97 15.92
C VAL A 292 9.82 14.49 14.92
N ASP A 293 9.43 15.50 14.16
CA ASP A 293 10.27 16.22 13.21
C ASP A 293 10.58 17.59 13.78
N VAL A 294 11.86 17.85 14.04
CA VAL A 294 12.39 19.16 14.43
C VAL A 294 13.41 19.64 13.41
N GLY A 295 13.35 19.11 12.18
CA GLY A 295 14.18 19.51 11.06
C GLY A 295 14.11 21.02 10.81
N LYS A 296 15.25 21.60 10.44
CA LYS A 296 15.40 23.04 10.13
C LYS A 296 15.06 23.99 11.27
N THR A 297 14.86 23.50 12.50
CA THR A 297 14.77 24.36 13.69
C THR A 297 16.08 25.11 13.90
N ARG A 298 15.98 26.31 14.49
CA ARG A 298 17.14 27.22 14.62
C ARG A 298 18.03 26.90 15.81
N GLU A 299 17.46 26.31 16.85
CA GLU A 299 18.15 26.03 18.11
C GLU A 299 17.71 24.70 18.72
N PHE A 300 18.57 24.17 19.59
CA PHE A 300 18.30 22.95 20.35
C PHE A 300 17.51 23.29 21.63
N SER A 301 16.28 22.81 21.73
CA SER A 301 15.49 22.88 22.96
C SER A 301 15.75 21.68 23.86
N ASN A 302 16.16 21.91 25.11
CA ASN A 302 16.27 20.82 26.09
C ASN A 302 14.90 20.25 26.47
N HIS A 303 13.81 20.98 26.24
CA HIS A 303 12.47 20.50 26.55
C HIS A 303 12.06 19.31 25.70
N MET A 304 12.58 19.18 24.47
CA MET A 304 12.31 18.02 23.62
C MET A 304 12.78 16.70 24.25
N LEU A 305 13.80 16.73 25.11
CA LEU A 305 14.31 15.54 25.81
C LEU A 305 13.29 14.96 26.80
N GLN A 306 12.26 15.73 27.15
CA GLN A 306 11.17 15.28 28.01
C GLN A 306 10.12 14.48 27.24
N LEU A 307 10.12 14.52 25.91
CA LEU A 307 9.22 13.71 25.11
C LEU A 307 9.60 12.24 25.24
N GLN A 308 8.60 11.40 25.49
CA GLN A 308 8.79 9.97 25.65
C GLN A 308 7.94 9.25 24.61
N ARG A 309 8.29 8.00 24.28
CA ARG A 309 7.48 7.03 23.49
C ARG A 309 7.52 7.13 21.98
N PHE A 310 7.94 8.24 21.38
CA PHE A 310 8.13 8.29 19.93
C PHE A 310 9.32 7.41 19.51
N LYS A 311 9.26 6.94 18.26
CA LYS A 311 10.19 5.96 17.67
C LYS A 311 10.92 6.51 16.45
N GLU A 312 10.47 7.64 15.92
CA GLU A 312 11.00 8.24 14.71
C GLU A 312 11.38 9.68 15.00
N LEU A 313 12.61 10.07 14.65
CA LEU A 313 13.13 11.40 14.88
C LEU A 313 13.71 11.96 13.59
N VAL A 314 13.23 13.13 13.19
CA VAL A 314 13.77 13.86 12.04
C VAL A 314 14.50 15.11 12.53
N LEU A 315 15.79 15.18 12.17
CA LEU A 315 16.70 16.27 12.51
C LEU A 315 17.26 16.96 11.26
N SER A 316 16.61 16.74 10.11
CA SER A 316 17.08 17.20 8.80
C SER A 316 17.47 18.69 8.81
N GLY A 317 18.71 18.99 8.41
CA GLY A 317 19.22 20.36 8.31
C GLY A 317 19.36 21.14 9.63
N CYS A 318 19.34 20.48 10.79
CA CYS A 318 19.57 21.13 12.08
C CYS A 318 21.03 21.59 12.24
N ARG A 319 21.29 22.89 12.10
CA ARG A 319 22.65 23.46 12.19
C ARG A 319 23.25 23.44 13.60
N TRP A 320 22.42 23.33 14.62
CA TRP A 320 22.81 23.22 16.02
C TRP A 320 23.19 21.78 16.42
N LEU A 321 23.00 20.80 15.52
CA LEU A 321 23.29 19.40 15.79
C LEU A 321 24.79 19.14 15.66
N GLN A 322 25.46 18.94 16.79
CA GLN A 322 26.89 18.63 16.92
C GLN A 322 27.05 17.41 17.84
N ASP A 323 28.26 16.86 17.97
CA ASP A 323 28.49 15.64 18.75
C ASP A 323 27.90 15.67 20.17
N GLN A 324 28.02 16.80 20.88
CA GLN A 324 27.49 16.92 22.24
C GLN A 324 25.96 16.92 22.29
N THR A 325 25.29 17.60 21.36
CA THR A 325 23.82 17.63 21.30
C THR A 325 23.28 16.31 20.77
N PHE A 326 23.94 15.71 19.78
CA PHE A 326 23.63 14.38 19.28
C PHE A 326 23.74 13.31 20.38
N LYS A 327 24.83 13.32 21.16
CA LYS A 327 25.03 12.44 22.31
C LYS A 327 23.90 12.53 23.34
N LYS A 328 23.40 13.75 23.63
CA LYS A 328 22.26 13.95 24.53
C LYS A 328 20.99 13.34 23.95
N LEU A 329 20.71 13.57 22.65
CA LEU A 329 19.53 13.06 21.95
C LEU A 329 19.47 11.53 21.95
N VAL A 330 20.54 10.87 21.51
CA VAL A 330 20.56 9.40 21.41
C VAL A 330 20.55 8.73 22.79
N ALA A 331 21.07 9.39 23.82
CA ALA A 331 20.96 8.91 25.20
C ALA A 331 19.53 9.07 25.76
N ALA A 332 18.81 10.13 25.38
CA ALA A 332 17.44 10.38 25.82
C ALA A 332 16.42 9.44 25.15
N PHE A 333 16.69 8.98 23.93
CA PHE A 333 15.71 8.22 23.12
C PHE A 333 16.24 6.84 22.66
N PRO A 334 16.57 5.91 23.58
CA PRO A 334 17.10 4.58 23.21
C PRO A 334 16.09 3.70 22.45
N GLN A 335 14.81 4.06 22.42
CA GLN A 335 13.75 3.35 21.72
C GLN A 335 13.64 3.68 20.23
N LEU A 336 14.43 4.62 19.69
CA LEU A 336 14.34 5.03 18.30
C LEU A 336 14.52 3.85 17.35
N GLU A 337 13.62 3.78 16.37
CA GLU A 337 13.59 2.82 15.27
C GLU A 337 14.00 3.49 13.96
N LYS A 338 13.66 4.78 13.77
CA LYS A 338 14.04 5.58 12.61
C LYS A 338 14.69 6.90 13.00
N LEU A 339 15.77 7.25 12.30
CA LEU A 339 16.48 8.51 12.50
C LEU A 339 16.85 9.14 11.16
N ASP A 340 16.44 10.38 10.96
CA ASP A 340 16.79 11.17 9.78
C ASP A 340 17.75 12.32 10.15
N LEU A 341 18.94 12.25 9.59
CA LEU A 341 20.05 13.21 9.74
C LEU A 341 20.40 13.86 8.40
N THR A 342 19.45 13.94 7.47
CA THR A 342 19.65 14.55 6.16
C THR A 342 20.28 15.94 6.29
N SER A 343 21.33 16.21 5.53
CA SER A 343 22.07 17.49 5.55
C SER A 343 22.65 17.89 6.92
N CYS A 344 22.92 16.93 7.81
CA CYS A 344 23.62 17.17 9.07
C CYS A 344 25.13 16.94 8.90
N SER A 345 25.89 18.01 8.67
CA SER A 345 27.33 17.95 8.36
C SER A 345 28.27 18.20 9.56
N GLN A 346 27.74 18.43 10.76
CA GLN A 346 28.53 18.82 11.94
C GLN A 346 28.74 17.65 12.93
N ILE A 347 28.28 16.44 12.59
CA ILE A 347 28.51 15.22 13.38
C ILE A 347 29.84 14.61 12.94
N THR A 348 30.74 14.36 13.89
CA THR A 348 32.04 13.73 13.66
C THR A 348 32.05 12.27 14.12
N SER A 349 33.19 11.59 13.98
CA SER A 349 33.37 10.22 14.50
C SER A 349 33.00 10.07 15.97
N MET A 350 33.20 11.10 16.80
CA MET A 350 32.77 11.07 18.21
C MET A 350 31.25 10.96 18.35
N GLY A 351 30.49 11.70 17.52
CA GLY A 351 29.04 11.61 17.51
C GLY A 351 28.55 10.29 16.93
N TRP A 352 29.12 9.82 15.82
CA TRP A 352 28.71 8.56 15.18
C TRP A 352 28.85 7.33 16.07
N GLY A 353 29.89 7.29 16.93
CA GLY A 353 30.05 6.20 17.92
C GLY A 353 28.92 6.11 18.95
N GLU A 354 28.18 7.20 19.17
CA GLU A 354 27.05 7.23 20.10
C GLU A 354 25.80 6.50 19.55
N LEU A 355 25.76 6.16 18.25
CA LEU A 355 24.69 5.34 17.65
C LEU A 355 24.54 3.96 18.31
N THR A 356 25.60 3.47 18.98
CA THR A 356 25.55 2.24 19.80
C THR A 356 24.47 2.28 20.89
N LYS A 357 24.02 3.47 21.29
CA LYS A 357 22.95 3.68 22.28
C LYS A 357 21.54 3.51 21.72
N LEU A 358 21.39 3.29 20.42
CA LEU A 358 20.10 3.08 19.75
C LEU A 358 19.95 1.62 19.30
N PRO A 359 19.70 0.67 20.23
CA PRO A 359 19.67 -0.76 19.92
C PRO A 359 18.51 -1.19 19.01
N ARG A 360 17.50 -0.33 18.82
CA ARG A 360 16.33 -0.59 17.98
C ARG A 360 16.37 0.09 16.62
N LEU A 361 17.42 0.88 16.35
CA LEU A 361 17.54 1.64 15.13
C LEU A 361 17.64 0.68 13.94
N ASN A 362 16.65 0.75 13.07
CA ASN A 362 16.54 -0.06 11.87
C ASN A 362 16.47 0.78 10.59
N SER A 363 16.19 2.08 10.69
CA SER A 363 16.17 2.99 9.54
C SER A 363 17.04 4.22 9.83
N LEU A 364 18.01 4.48 8.96
CA LEU A 364 18.91 5.63 9.06
C LEU A 364 18.98 6.36 7.73
N ILE A 365 18.63 7.65 7.75
CA ILE A 365 18.65 8.53 6.59
C ILE A 365 19.79 9.53 6.76
N LEU A 366 20.77 9.49 5.85
CA LEU A 366 21.96 10.34 5.84
C LEU A 366 22.06 11.15 4.55
N ALA A 367 20.94 11.42 3.86
CA ALA A 367 20.99 12.07 2.56
C ALA A 367 21.69 13.44 2.63
N ASN A 368 22.47 13.78 1.59
CA ASN A 368 23.17 15.06 1.47
C ASN A 368 24.09 15.38 2.67
N CYS A 369 24.70 14.37 3.28
CA CYS A 369 25.71 14.55 4.33
C CYS A 369 27.11 14.61 3.73
N ASP A 370 27.50 15.74 3.14
CA ASP A 370 28.78 15.90 2.42
C ASP A 370 30.03 15.67 3.27
N ALA A 371 29.93 15.82 4.59
CA ALA A 371 31.04 15.59 5.52
C ALA A 371 31.21 14.10 5.90
N LEU A 372 30.33 13.21 5.41
CA LEU A 372 30.41 11.78 5.67
C LEU A 372 31.49 11.14 4.79
N ASP A 373 32.59 10.72 5.43
CA ASP A 373 33.69 9.98 4.80
C ASP A 373 33.61 8.47 5.09
N ASP A 374 34.49 7.70 4.45
CA ASP A 374 34.54 6.25 4.57
C ASP A 374 34.81 5.76 6.01
N GLU A 375 35.62 6.49 6.79
CA GLU A 375 35.94 6.15 8.19
C GLU A 375 34.72 6.34 9.09
N SER A 376 34.07 7.51 9.00
CA SER A 376 32.84 7.81 9.74
C SER A 376 31.72 6.84 9.37
N PHE A 377 31.61 6.49 8.09
CA PHE A 377 30.63 5.52 7.61
C PHE A 377 30.90 4.09 8.12
N GLY A 378 32.16 3.65 8.14
CA GLY A 378 32.55 2.39 8.77
C GLY A 378 32.17 2.35 10.25
N LEU A 379 32.32 3.46 10.98
CA LEU A 379 31.92 3.56 12.37
C LEU A 379 30.40 3.50 12.55
N ILE A 380 29.62 4.12 11.66
CA ILE A 380 28.15 4.01 11.65
C ILE A 380 27.74 2.54 11.50
N LEU A 381 28.30 1.83 10.52
CA LEU A 381 28.03 0.41 10.29
C LEU A 381 28.43 -0.46 11.49
N ALA A 382 29.53 -0.14 12.18
CA ALA A 382 29.95 -0.86 13.38
C ALA A 382 29.02 -0.61 14.59
N SER A 383 28.42 0.57 14.67
CA SER A 383 27.62 1.06 15.79
C SER A 383 26.14 0.67 15.68
N ALA A 384 25.51 0.93 14.53
CA ALA A 384 24.11 0.66 14.27
C ALA A 384 23.93 -0.72 13.61
N ARG A 385 24.04 -1.79 14.39
CA ARG A 385 24.12 -3.18 13.89
C ARG A 385 22.80 -3.80 13.43
N HIS A 386 21.69 -3.10 13.63
CA HIS A 386 20.34 -3.60 13.32
C HIS A 386 19.67 -2.86 12.17
N LEU A 387 20.44 -2.09 11.39
CA LEU A 387 19.90 -1.38 10.24
C LEU A 387 19.35 -2.35 9.18
N ARG A 388 18.21 -1.94 8.65
CA ARG A 388 17.46 -2.58 7.57
C ARG A 388 17.24 -1.59 6.43
N GLU A 389 17.05 -0.31 6.74
CA GLU A 389 16.86 0.76 5.77
C GLU A 389 18.02 1.75 5.91
N LEU A 390 18.73 2.01 4.81
CA LEU A 390 19.82 2.97 4.78
C LEU A 390 19.73 3.85 3.53
N VAL A 391 19.68 5.17 3.75
CA VAL A 391 19.62 6.17 2.68
C VAL A 391 20.89 7.01 2.69
N LEU A 392 21.64 6.94 1.59
CA LEU A 392 22.93 7.63 1.38
C LEU A 392 22.88 8.59 0.19
N SER A 393 21.68 8.96 -0.27
CA SER A 393 21.52 9.83 -1.43
C SER A 393 22.39 11.09 -1.33
N GLU A 394 23.10 11.44 -2.40
CA GLU A 394 23.95 12.64 -2.44
C GLU A 394 25.12 12.64 -1.43
N CYS A 395 25.47 11.50 -0.81
CA CYS A 395 26.69 11.38 0.01
C CYS A 395 27.92 11.18 -0.88
N ARG A 396 28.49 12.29 -1.39
CA ARG A 396 29.63 12.27 -2.33
C ARG A 396 31.00 12.05 -1.68
N GLY A 397 31.07 12.08 -0.35
CA GLY A 397 32.31 11.78 0.40
C GLY A 397 32.65 10.29 0.48
N LEU A 398 31.71 9.41 0.12
CA LEU A 398 31.91 7.97 0.14
C LEU A 398 32.64 7.50 -1.12
N THR A 399 33.66 6.66 -0.93
CA THR A 399 34.42 6.04 -2.01
C THR A 399 34.23 4.52 -2.01
N LYS A 400 34.97 3.83 -2.88
CA LYS A 400 35.04 2.36 -2.89
C LYS A 400 35.32 1.75 -1.52
N VAL A 401 36.04 2.44 -0.61
CA VAL A 401 36.32 1.91 0.73
C VAL A 401 35.06 1.85 1.58
N GLY A 402 34.23 2.90 1.55
CA GLY A 402 32.95 2.93 2.23
C GLY A 402 31.95 1.93 1.65
N PHE A 403 31.87 1.82 0.32
CA PHE A 403 30.99 0.83 -0.32
C PHE A 403 31.43 -0.61 -0.07
N HIS A 404 32.74 -0.88 -0.03
CA HIS A 404 33.27 -2.17 0.39
C HIS A 404 32.88 -2.49 1.85
N ALA A 405 33.01 -1.51 2.76
CA ALA A 405 32.58 -1.66 4.15
C ALA A 405 31.07 -1.94 4.25
N LEU A 406 30.24 -1.28 3.45
CA LEU A 406 28.81 -1.54 3.35
C LEU A 406 28.53 -2.98 2.91
N ALA A 407 29.15 -3.42 1.81
CA ALA A 407 28.95 -4.76 1.27
C ALA A 407 29.40 -5.87 2.25
N THR A 408 30.43 -5.59 3.07
CA THR A 408 30.99 -6.56 4.02
C THR A 408 30.42 -6.45 5.44
N SER A 409 29.54 -5.49 5.70
CA SER A 409 28.96 -5.21 7.03
C SER A 409 28.13 -6.35 7.63
N LYS A 410 27.71 -7.32 6.81
CA LYS A 410 26.83 -8.46 7.16
C LYS A 410 25.47 -8.04 7.75
N GLN A 411 25.08 -6.78 7.59
CA GLN A 411 23.78 -6.30 8.06
C GLN A 411 22.66 -6.69 7.09
N PRO A 412 21.46 -7.01 7.59
CA PRO A 412 20.35 -7.42 6.75
C PRO A 412 19.59 -6.21 6.20
N PHE A 413 20.19 -5.47 5.26
CA PHE A 413 19.50 -4.37 4.61
C PHE A 413 18.35 -4.91 3.76
N ASP A 414 17.15 -4.39 4.01
CA ASP A 414 15.94 -4.57 3.21
C ASP A 414 15.85 -3.47 2.14
N LEU A 415 16.28 -2.23 2.46
CA LEU A 415 16.26 -1.08 1.57
C LEU A 415 17.59 -0.34 1.60
N LEU A 416 18.13 -0.08 0.39
CA LEU A 416 19.34 0.70 0.21
C LEU A 416 19.12 1.77 -0.87
N VAL A 417 19.37 3.03 -0.55
CA VAL A 417 19.24 4.14 -1.48
C VAL A 417 20.60 4.80 -1.67
N LEU A 418 21.15 4.69 -2.87
CA LEU A 418 22.48 5.17 -3.25
C LEU A 418 22.42 6.28 -4.31
N GLY A 419 21.25 6.89 -4.52
CA GLY A 419 21.04 7.85 -5.59
C GLY A 419 22.05 9.00 -5.57
N ARG A 420 22.61 9.36 -6.74
CA ARG A 420 23.62 10.43 -6.89
C ARG A 420 24.86 10.27 -5.99
N THR A 421 25.25 9.05 -5.65
CA THR A 421 26.53 8.76 -5.01
C THR A 421 27.60 8.43 -6.05
N GLU A 422 28.85 8.28 -5.59
CA GLU A 422 30.00 7.95 -6.44
C GLU A 422 30.16 6.43 -6.69
N VAL A 423 29.12 5.62 -6.41
CA VAL A 423 29.14 4.16 -6.57
C VAL A 423 29.51 3.75 -8.00
N VAL A 424 30.45 2.80 -8.13
CA VAL A 424 30.87 2.25 -9.43
C VAL A 424 30.43 0.80 -9.62
N ASP A 425 30.59 0.27 -10.84
CA ASP A 425 30.19 -1.10 -11.20
C ASP A 425 30.71 -2.18 -10.24
N ALA A 426 31.99 -2.09 -9.85
CA ALA A 426 32.62 -3.04 -8.94
C ALA A 426 31.96 -3.04 -7.55
N ASP A 427 31.65 -1.85 -7.03
CA ASP A 427 30.99 -1.68 -5.74
C ASP A 427 29.57 -2.25 -5.77
N LEU A 428 28.82 -1.95 -6.85
CA LEU A 428 27.46 -2.44 -7.03
C LEU A 428 27.42 -3.98 -7.12
N LEU A 429 28.38 -4.59 -7.82
CA LEU A 429 28.51 -6.04 -7.89
C LEU A 429 28.78 -6.63 -6.50
N GLU A 430 29.62 -5.98 -5.69
CA GLU A 430 29.91 -6.45 -4.34
C GLU A 430 28.70 -6.32 -3.41
N ILE A 431 28.01 -5.18 -3.44
CA ILE A 431 26.79 -4.92 -2.68
C ILE A 431 25.71 -5.96 -3.02
N THR A 432 25.42 -6.18 -4.30
CA THR A 432 24.35 -7.08 -4.75
C THR A 432 24.68 -8.57 -4.54
N SER A 433 25.97 -8.93 -4.48
CA SER A 433 26.41 -10.30 -4.22
C SER A 433 26.53 -10.65 -2.74
N ASN A 434 26.86 -9.69 -1.87
CA ASN A 434 27.04 -9.93 -0.44
C ASN A 434 25.78 -9.65 0.39
N ILE A 435 24.97 -8.66 0.03
CA ILE A 435 23.76 -8.28 0.78
C ILE A 435 22.56 -9.08 0.26
N ARG A 436 22.41 -10.31 0.76
CA ARG A 436 21.38 -11.28 0.30
C ARG A 436 19.97 -11.02 0.84
N SER A 437 19.79 -10.03 1.72
CA SER A 437 18.48 -9.61 2.25
C SER A 437 17.83 -8.49 1.43
N LEU A 438 18.59 -7.88 0.50
CA LEU A 438 18.19 -6.64 -0.14
C LEU A 438 16.92 -6.83 -0.96
N ASN A 439 15.86 -6.12 -0.58
CA ASN A 439 14.54 -6.17 -1.18
C ASN A 439 14.32 -5.01 -2.16
N SER A 440 14.80 -3.81 -1.82
CA SER A 440 14.72 -2.61 -2.66
C SER A 440 16.08 -1.92 -2.78
N LEU A 441 16.45 -1.53 -4.00
CA LEU A 441 17.68 -0.82 -4.31
C LEU A 441 17.39 0.39 -5.21
N ASP A 442 17.79 1.58 -4.77
CA ASP A 442 17.67 2.80 -5.57
C ASP A 442 19.05 3.30 -6.02
N LEU A 443 19.24 3.36 -7.34
CA LEU A 443 20.45 3.82 -8.02
C LEU A 443 20.21 5.10 -8.84
N THR A 444 19.14 5.84 -8.53
CA THR A 444 18.73 7.04 -9.27
C THR A 444 19.90 7.98 -9.51
N ARG A 445 20.16 8.35 -10.78
CA ARG A 445 21.22 9.28 -11.18
C ARG A 445 22.63 8.90 -10.68
N CYS A 446 22.93 7.61 -10.50
CA CYS A 446 24.31 7.15 -10.30
C CYS A 446 25.06 7.17 -11.64
N GLN A 447 25.85 8.23 -11.87
CA GLN A 447 26.45 8.51 -13.18
C GLN A 447 27.68 7.65 -13.49
N ASN A 448 28.32 7.09 -12.47
CA ASN A 448 29.52 6.25 -12.63
C ASN A 448 29.21 4.77 -12.91
N LEU A 449 27.92 4.41 -12.96
CA LEU A 449 27.47 3.07 -13.31
C LEU A 449 27.32 2.92 -14.82
N THR A 450 27.93 1.88 -15.39
CA THR A 450 27.76 1.53 -16.80
C THR A 450 26.55 0.61 -17.00
N GLU A 451 26.01 0.58 -18.23
CA GLU A 451 24.96 -0.40 -18.60
C GLU A 451 25.38 -1.83 -18.24
N ARG A 452 26.64 -2.18 -18.50
CA ARG A 452 27.18 -3.51 -18.23
C ARG A 452 27.24 -3.80 -16.73
N GLY A 453 27.73 -2.87 -15.92
CA GLY A 453 27.80 -3.06 -14.47
C GLY A 453 26.44 -3.27 -13.84
N ILE A 454 25.46 -2.45 -14.24
CA ILE A 454 24.06 -2.59 -13.79
C ILE A 454 23.51 -3.95 -14.22
N PHE A 455 23.71 -4.34 -15.48
CA PHE A 455 23.24 -5.63 -16.00
C PHE A 455 23.84 -6.82 -15.23
N ASP A 456 25.16 -6.83 -15.06
CA ASP A 456 25.89 -7.91 -14.41
C ASP A 456 25.53 -8.03 -12.92
N ALA A 457 25.30 -6.90 -12.24
CA ALA A 457 24.84 -6.87 -10.85
C ALA A 457 23.42 -7.42 -10.70
N LEU A 458 22.46 -6.90 -11.49
CA LEU A 458 21.05 -7.26 -11.36
C LEU A 458 20.72 -8.67 -11.87
N LYS A 459 21.48 -9.21 -12.83
CA LYS A 459 21.30 -10.58 -13.31
C LYS A 459 21.46 -11.62 -12.19
N ASN A 460 22.35 -11.35 -11.24
CA ASN A 460 22.74 -12.30 -10.20
C ASN A 460 22.06 -12.06 -8.83
N THR A 461 21.16 -11.09 -8.74
CA THR A 461 20.38 -10.84 -7.51
C THR A 461 19.39 -11.97 -7.25
N ILE A 462 19.14 -12.27 -5.98
CA ILE A 462 18.26 -13.38 -5.56
C ILE A 462 17.06 -12.87 -4.77
N SER A 463 17.25 -11.83 -3.95
CA SER A 463 16.25 -11.30 -3.01
C SER A 463 15.55 -10.01 -3.47
N LEU A 464 16.07 -9.38 -4.53
CA LEU A 464 15.63 -8.05 -4.94
C LEU A 464 14.26 -8.11 -5.62
N ASN A 465 13.29 -7.37 -5.09
CA ASN A 465 11.94 -7.25 -5.66
C ASN A 465 11.71 -5.90 -6.34
N GLU A 466 12.45 -4.86 -5.96
CA GLU A 466 12.33 -3.53 -6.58
C GLU A 466 13.72 -2.92 -6.84
N VAL A 467 13.89 -2.34 -8.03
CA VAL A 467 15.07 -1.54 -8.37
C VAL A 467 14.67 -0.24 -9.07
N CYS A 468 15.20 0.88 -8.58
CA CYS A 468 15.07 2.19 -9.23
C CYS A 468 16.34 2.51 -10.03
N LEU A 469 16.17 2.67 -11.34
CA LEU A 469 17.23 2.95 -12.32
C LEU A 469 17.01 4.29 -13.02
N THR A 470 16.21 5.17 -12.43
CA THR A 470 15.85 6.44 -13.04
C THR A 470 17.07 7.30 -13.33
N HIS A 471 17.18 7.74 -14.59
CA HIS A 471 18.32 8.48 -15.11
C HIS A 471 19.69 7.80 -14.89
N THR A 472 19.76 6.48 -15.04
CA THR A 472 21.02 5.71 -15.11
C THR A 472 21.40 5.43 -16.56
N ALA A 473 22.56 4.80 -16.79
CA ALA A 473 23.08 4.48 -18.12
C ALA A 473 22.44 3.25 -18.79
N ILE A 474 21.41 2.62 -18.19
CA ILE A 474 20.83 1.39 -18.74
C ILE A 474 20.00 1.65 -20.00
N GLY A 475 20.33 0.98 -21.11
CA GLY A 475 19.57 1.05 -22.35
C GLY A 475 18.36 0.12 -22.37
N GLU A 476 17.39 0.42 -23.25
CA GLU A 476 16.14 -0.34 -23.38
C GLU A 476 16.35 -1.83 -23.67
N LYS A 477 17.39 -2.16 -24.45
CA LYS A 477 17.73 -3.56 -24.80
C LYS A 477 18.23 -4.36 -23.61
N ALA A 478 19.10 -3.77 -22.79
CA ALA A 478 19.59 -4.40 -21.57
C ALA A 478 18.43 -4.57 -20.57
N LEU A 479 17.58 -3.54 -20.44
CA LEU A 479 16.41 -3.57 -19.58
C LEU A 479 15.38 -4.63 -20.00
N SER A 480 15.07 -4.76 -21.30
CA SER A 480 14.12 -5.78 -21.78
C SER A 480 14.64 -7.20 -21.51
N THR A 481 15.96 -7.40 -21.67
CA THR A 481 16.62 -8.67 -21.35
C THR A 481 16.55 -8.95 -19.83
N LEU A 482 16.80 -7.96 -18.98
CA LEU A 482 16.67 -8.13 -17.52
C LEU A 482 15.23 -8.44 -17.11
N LYS A 483 14.22 -7.79 -17.70
CA LYS A 483 12.80 -8.08 -17.45
C LYS A 483 12.44 -9.53 -17.81
N GLN A 484 13.03 -10.08 -18.88
CA GLN A 484 12.84 -11.49 -19.24
C GLN A 484 13.54 -12.45 -18.26
N LEU A 485 14.76 -12.11 -17.81
CA LEU A 485 15.52 -12.92 -16.86
C LEU A 485 14.96 -12.86 -15.43
N LYS A 486 14.33 -11.74 -15.06
CA LYS A 486 13.81 -11.44 -13.71
C LYS A 486 12.38 -10.89 -13.80
N PRO A 487 11.39 -11.69 -14.20
CA PRO A 487 10.01 -11.22 -14.39
C PRO A 487 9.34 -10.76 -13.09
N GLN A 488 9.86 -11.17 -11.93
CA GLN A 488 9.35 -10.75 -10.62
C GLN A 488 9.99 -9.45 -10.09
N LEU A 489 11.10 -9.00 -10.68
CA LEU A 489 11.76 -7.76 -10.28
C LEU A 489 11.03 -6.56 -10.89
N LYS A 490 10.53 -5.68 -10.04
CA LYS A 490 9.91 -4.43 -10.45
C LYS A 490 10.99 -3.40 -10.76
N PHE A 491 10.99 -2.90 -11.98
CA PHE A 491 11.90 -1.83 -12.43
C PHE A 491 11.17 -0.49 -12.43
N ILE A 492 11.73 0.49 -11.74
CA ILE A 492 11.33 1.90 -11.80
C ILE A 492 12.37 2.61 -12.68
N ILE A 493 11.90 3.19 -13.79
CA ILE A 493 12.73 3.80 -14.83
C ILE A 493 12.42 5.30 -14.91
#